data_AF-A0A957H1C1-F1
#
_entry.id   AF-A0A957H1C1-F1
#
_cell.length_a   1.000
_cell.length_b   1.000
_cell.length_c   1.000
_cell.angle_alpha   90.00
_cell.angle_beta   90.00
_cell.angle_gamma   90.00
#
_symmetry.space_group_name_H-M   'P 1'
#
loop_
_entity.id
_entity.type
_entity.pdbx_description
1 polymer ?
#
loop_
_entity_poly.entity_id
_entity_poly.type
_entity_poly.pdbx_seq_one_letter_code
_entity_poly.pdbx_strand_id
1 'polypeptide(L)'
;MGVQLDGDKESADDDDEGDDDEPTPSAIITLDAEEDAIDTTPQGDQFYDADQDDPVQTYLREIGRVSLLTAEQEVWLATQLAAASTLEELSSSFFDEGSPMENHRVLTMLSNYEQLESSWLEAVAASQAMNVDLPDVAMLILEAQQLRQSWQHNSPSYLRHYLNDGDWGQAERWSALAASIFAMFTALYLMPNELSDEVCRYYNENGVLPSTDDSRSWIPLDEDLLELNEMRIYE
;
A
#
# COMPACT_ATOMS: atom_id res chain seq x y z
N MET A 1 19.88 -40.23 -74.50
CA MET A 1 19.09 -39.91 -73.29
C MET A 1 19.14 -38.40 -73.16
N GLY A 2 18.13 -37.61 -73.51
CA GLY A 2 16.71 -37.90 -73.55
C GLY A 2 16.02 -37.01 -72.53
N VAL A 3 15.27 -36.03 -73.05
CA VAL A 3 14.18 -35.25 -72.44
C VAL A 3 14.52 -33.87 -71.85
N GLN A 4 14.15 -32.89 -72.67
CA GLN A 4 13.80 -31.49 -72.43
C GLN A 4 12.52 -31.37 -71.57
N LEU A 5 12.44 -30.33 -70.73
CA LEU A 5 11.19 -29.65 -70.29
C LEU A 5 11.61 -28.17 -70.13
N ASP A 6 11.33 -27.22 -71.02
CA ASP A 6 10.06 -26.64 -71.51
C ASP A 6 9.16 -26.00 -70.45
N GLY A 7 8.79 -24.75 -70.74
CA GLY A 7 7.62 -24.02 -70.23
C GLY A 7 7.75 -23.44 -68.82
N ASP A 8 7.20 -22.29 -68.49
CA ASP A 8 6.40 -21.35 -69.24
C ASP A 8 6.34 -20.06 -68.43
N LYS A 9 6.33 -18.91 -69.11
CA LYS A 9 5.98 -17.61 -68.53
C LYS A 9 4.52 -17.36 -68.87
N GLU A 10 3.64 -17.26 -67.88
CA GLU A 10 2.49 -16.34 -67.96
C GLU A 10 1.78 -16.15 -66.61
N SER A 11 1.55 -14.87 -66.31
CA SER A 11 0.45 -14.22 -65.59
C SER A 11 -0.23 -14.89 -64.39
N ALA A 12 -0.30 -14.15 -63.29
CA ALA A 12 -1.59 -13.74 -62.71
C ALA A 12 -1.38 -12.54 -61.79
N ASP A 13 -2.06 -11.45 -62.12
CA ASP A 13 -2.46 -10.40 -61.19
C ASP A 13 -3.20 -11.02 -60.00
N ASP A 14 -2.97 -10.51 -58.80
CA ASP A 14 -3.98 -10.52 -57.75
C ASP A 14 -3.74 -9.29 -56.87
N ASP A 15 -4.37 -8.19 -57.29
CA ASP A 15 -4.72 -7.06 -56.45
C ASP A 15 -5.85 -7.53 -55.53
N ASP A 16 -5.55 -7.82 -54.26
CA ASP A 16 -6.56 -7.96 -53.21
C ASP A 16 -6.39 -6.81 -52.20
N GLU A 17 -7.15 -5.76 -52.44
CA GLU A 17 -7.36 -4.64 -51.54
C GLU A 17 -8.08 -5.14 -50.28
N GLY A 18 -7.29 -5.41 -49.23
CA GLY A 18 -7.80 -5.58 -47.88
C GLY A 18 -8.30 -4.25 -47.32
N ASP A 19 -9.60 -4.04 -47.45
CA ASP A 19 -10.42 -3.05 -46.75
C ASP A 19 -10.42 -3.37 -45.24
N ASP A 20 -9.58 -2.68 -44.46
CA ASP A 20 -9.71 -2.61 -43.00
C ASP A 20 -9.88 -1.13 -42.61
N ASP A 21 -11.14 -0.73 -42.72
CA ASP A 21 -11.72 0.57 -42.36
C ASP A 21 -11.52 0.82 -40.83
N GLU A 22 -10.38 1.41 -40.44
CA GLU A 22 -10.19 1.95 -39.09
C GLU A 22 -11.14 3.15 -38.87
N PRO A 23 -12.09 3.11 -37.91
CA PRO A 23 -12.98 4.23 -37.70
C PRO A 23 -12.23 5.42 -37.09
N THR A 24 -12.14 6.51 -37.86
CA THR A 24 -11.57 7.78 -37.41
C THR A 24 -12.34 8.38 -36.22
N PRO A 25 -11.66 8.93 -35.20
CA PRO A 25 -12.29 9.56 -34.05
C PRO A 25 -12.73 10.99 -34.42
N SER A 26 -13.85 11.12 -35.11
CA SER A 26 -14.53 12.41 -35.31
C SER A 26 -16.03 12.21 -35.38
N ALA A 27 -16.61 11.95 -34.21
CA ALA A 27 -18.03 12.14 -33.96
C ALA A 27 -18.19 12.82 -32.59
N ILE A 28 -17.70 14.06 -32.49
CA ILE A 28 -18.13 14.98 -31.43
C ILE A 28 -19.57 15.37 -31.79
N ILE A 29 -20.53 14.82 -31.04
CA ILE A 29 -21.92 15.24 -31.08
C ILE A 29 -21.96 16.69 -30.58
N THR A 30 -22.11 17.62 -31.51
CA THR A 30 -22.38 19.03 -31.20
C THR A 30 -23.86 19.11 -30.85
N LEU A 31 -24.17 19.17 -29.55
CA LEU A 31 -25.52 19.43 -29.07
C LEU A 31 -25.82 20.91 -29.34
N ASP A 32 -26.55 21.18 -30.42
CA ASP A 32 -27.10 22.50 -30.71
C ASP A 32 -28.02 22.92 -29.55
N ALA A 33 -27.62 23.98 -28.86
CA ALA A 33 -28.37 24.64 -27.83
C ALA A 33 -29.46 25.51 -28.48
N GLU A 34 -30.65 24.94 -28.67
CA GLU A 34 -31.86 25.72 -28.90
C GLU A 34 -32.37 26.20 -27.53
N GLU A 35 -32.08 27.46 -27.24
CA GLU A 35 -32.46 28.21 -26.04
C GLU A 35 -33.95 28.59 -26.12
N ASP A 36 -34.84 27.71 -25.69
CA ASP A 36 -36.26 28.05 -25.47
C ASP A 36 -36.42 28.78 -24.13
N ALA A 37 -36.56 30.11 -24.23
CA ALA A 37 -36.85 31.00 -23.13
C ALA A 37 -38.22 30.68 -22.49
N ILE A 38 -38.23 30.06 -21.31
CA ILE A 38 -39.39 30.02 -20.42
C ILE A 38 -39.18 31.06 -19.32
N ASP A 39 -39.73 32.24 -19.54
CA ASP A 39 -39.97 33.26 -18.52
C ASP A 39 -41.03 32.76 -17.54
N THR A 40 -40.61 32.43 -16.32
CA THR A 40 -41.51 32.35 -15.16
C THR A 40 -40.89 33.07 -13.98
N THR A 41 -41.20 34.36 -13.86
CA THR A 41 -40.97 35.14 -12.64
C THR A 41 -41.59 34.48 -11.39
N PRO A 42 -41.00 34.70 -10.20
CA PRO A 42 -41.14 33.84 -9.03
C PRO A 42 -42.37 34.20 -8.19
N GLN A 43 -43.32 33.28 -8.05
CA GLN A 43 -44.38 33.35 -7.04
C GLN A 43 -44.70 31.95 -6.53
N GLY A 44 -44.34 31.70 -5.26
CA GLY A 44 -44.65 30.45 -4.58
C GLY A 44 -43.60 30.05 -3.56
N ASP A 45 -43.14 30.99 -2.74
CA ASP A 45 -42.52 30.66 -1.47
C ASP A 45 -43.55 29.85 -0.65
N GLN A 46 -43.19 28.67 -0.12
CA GLN A 46 -43.98 27.73 0.71
C GLN A 46 -44.42 26.37 0.09
N PHE A 47 -43.52 25.64 -0.58
CA PHE A 47 -43.70 24.18 -0.68
C PHE A 47 -42.37 23.40 -0.79
N TYR A 48 -41.55 23.45 0.26
CA TYR A 48 -40.49 22.47 0.51
C TYR A 48 -40.41 22.15 2.01
N ASP A 49 -41.55 21.80 2.62
CA ASP A 49 -41.63 21.30 4.00
C ASP A 49 -42.26 19.91 4.05
N ALA A 50 -42.12 19.17 2.95
CA ALA A 50 -42.53 17.78 2.82
C ALA A 50 -41.44 17.05 2.04
N ASP A 51 -40.29 16.82 2.68
CA ASP A 51 -39.29 15.76 2.36
C ASP A 51 -38.11 15.80 3.35
N GLN A 52 -38.38 16.02 4.66
CA GLN A 52 -37.33 15.97 5.69
C GLN A 52 -36.82 14.55 5.99
N ASP A 53 -37.46 13.51 5.44
CA ASP A 53 -37.15 12.11 5.71
C ASP A 53 -36.95 11.28 4.41
N ASP A 54 -36.43 11.86 3.32
CA ASP A 54 -35.95 11.01 2.23
C ASP A 54 -34.75 10.19 2.75
N PRO A 55 -34.87 8.86 2.92
CA PRO A 55 -33.81 8.02 3.47
C PRO A 55 -32.59 8.02 2.56
N VAL A 56 -32.76 8.23 1.25
CA VAL A 56 -31.65 8.31 0.29
C VAL A 56 -30.90 9.62 0.49
N GLN A 57 -31.60 10.76 0.60
CA GLN A 57 -30.94 12.04 0.89
C GLN A 57 -30.26 12.05 2.25
N THR A 58 -30.86 11.39 3.25
CA THR A 58 -30.26 11.22 4.57
C THR A 58 -28.98 10.39 4.47
N TYR A 59 -29.01 9.27 3.74
CA TYR A 59 -27.84 8.42 3.52
C TYR A 59 -26.74 9.13 2.73
N LEU A 60 -27.07 9.81 1.63
CA LEU A 60 -26.13 10.59 0.82
C LEU A 60 -25.48 11.72 1.63
N ARG A 61 -26.28 12.39 2.46
CA ARG A 61 -25.77 13.41 3.39
C ARG A 61 -24.84 12.81 4.44
N GLU A 62 -25.13 11.61 4.94
CA GLU A 62 -24.30 10.93 5.93
C GLU A 62 -22.98 10.42 5.33
N ILE A 63 -23.01 9.74 4.18
CA ILE A 63 -21.78 9.25 3.52
C ILE A 63 -20.92 10.40 2.97
N GLY A 64 -21.55 11.51 2.55
CA GLY A 64 -20.85 12.70 2.05
C GLY A 64 -20.16 13.53 3.13
N ARG A 65 -20.34 13.21 4.42
CA ARG A 65 -19.67 13.89 5.53
C ARG A 65 -18.23 13.43 5.76
N VAL A 66 -17.90 12.20 5.35
CA VAL A 66 -16.55 11.65 5.52
C VAL A 66 -15.71 12.07 4.32
N SER A 67 -14.61 12.79 4.58
CA SER A 67 -13.64 13.11 3.54
C SER A 67 -13.00 11.84 3.00
N LEU A 68 -12.78 11.78 1.68
CA LEU A 68 -11.99 10.72 1.07
C LEU A 68 -10.57 10.72 1.65
N LEU A 69 -9.98 9.53 1.70
CA LEU A 69 -8.59 9.36 2.12
C LEU A 69 -7.65 9.93 1.06
N THR A 70 -6.55 10.54 1.51
CA THR A 70 -5.41 10.80 0.64
C THR A 70 -4.62 9.50 0.43
N ALA A 71 -3.78 9.46 -0.59
CA ALA A 71 -2.99 8.27 -0.90
C ALA A 71 -1.99 7.91 0.22
N GLU A 72 -1.56 8.90 1.02
CA GLU A 72 -0.74 8.69 2.22
C GLU A 72 -1.56 8.02 3.33
N GLN A 73 -2.79 8.52 3.56
CA GLN A 73 -3.69 7.96 4.57
C GLN A 73 -4.08 6.51 4.26
N GLU A 74 -4.24 6.15 2.98
CA GLU A 74 -4.49 4.77 2.57
C GLU A 74 -3.35 3.83 2.98
N VAL A 75 -2.10 4.22 2.73
CA VAL A 75 -0.92 3.42 3.12
C VAL A 75 -0.85 3.26 4.63
N TRP A 76 -1.07 4.34 5.38
CA TRP A 76 -1.01 4.32 6.83
C TRP A 76 -2.10 3.46 7.47
N LEU A 77 -3.35 3.58 7.00
CA LEU A 77 -4.44 2.74 7.48
C LEU A 77 -4.23 1.27 7.10
N ALA A 78 -3.68 1.01 5.92
CA ALA A 78 -3.28 -0.35 5.52
C ALA A 78 -2.21 -0.91 6.46
N THR A 79 -1.20 -0.12 6.84
CA THR A 79 -0.18 -0.54 7.82
C THR A 79 -0.81 -0.80 9.19
N GLN A 80 -1.70 0.06 9.69
CA GLN A 80 -2.36 -0.17 10.98
C GLN A 80 -3.19 -1.46 11.00
N LEU A 81 -3.95 -1.71 9.92
CA LEU A 81 -4.73 -2.93 9.77
C LEU A 81 -3.81 -4.17 9.71
N ALA A 82 -2.76 -4.11 8.90
CA ALA A 82 -1.78 -5.19 8.77
C ALA A 82 -1.10 -5.47 10.12
N ALA A 83 -0.66 -4.43 10.82
CA ALA A 83 -0.03 -4.52 12.12
C ALA A 83 -0.94 -5.19 13.15
N ALA A 84 -2.22 -4.79 13.22
CA ALA A 84 -3.18 -5.43 14.10
C ALA A 84 -3.33 -6.93 13.81
N SER A 85 -3.46 -7.32 12.53
CA SER A 85 -3.52 -8.74 12.16
C SER A 85 -2.23 -9.50 12.47
N THR A 86 -1.07 -8.92 12.17
CA THR A 86 0.23 -9.56 12.45
C THR A 86 0.45 -9.72 13.94
N LEU A 87 0.08 -8.73 14.76
CA LEU A 87 0.18 -8.85 16.21
C LEU A 87 -0.72 -9.96 16.75
N GLU A 88 -1.96 -10.06 16.26
CA GLU A 88 -2.87 -11.15 16.65
C GLU A 88 -2.29 -12.52 16.26
N GLU A 89 -1.78 -12.67 15.04
CA GLU A 89 -1.13 -13.90 14.57
C GLU A 89 0.08 -14.28 15.43
N LEU A 90 0.99 -13.34 15.68
CA LEU A 90 2.19 -13.55 16.49
C LEU A 90 1.88 -13.79 17.98
N SER A 91 0.80 -13.22 18.50
CA SER A 91 0.36 -13.51 19.87
C SER A 91 -0.25 -14.90 19.95
N SER A 92 -1.08 -15.29 18.96
CA SER A 92 -1.78 -16.58 18.88
C SER A 92 -0.83 -17.78 18.90
N SER A 93 0.37 -17.64 18.31
CA SER A 93 1.36 -18.72 18.26
C SER A 93 1.94 -19.11 19.61
N PHE A 94 1.84 -18.24 20.62
CA PHE A 94 2.36 -18.51 21.96
C PHE A 94 1.28 -18.89 22.97
N PHE A 95 -0.01 -18.65 22.67
CA PHE A 95 -1.16 -19.08 23.48
C PHE A 95 -1.35 -20.60 23.43
N ASP A 96 -0.40 -21.36 23.98
CA ASP A 96 -0.56 -22.79 24.26
C ASP A 96 -0.98 -22.98 25.72
N GLU A 97 -1.89 -23.91 26.02
CA GLU A 97 -2.64 -24.05 27.30
C GLU A 97 -1.79 -24.29 28.57
N GLY A 98 -0.45 -24.21 28.50
CA GLY A 98 0.47 -24.50 29.60
C GLY A 98 1.57 -23.47 29.88
N SER A 99 1.71 -22.41 29.09
CA SER A 99 2.77 -21.40 29.29
C SER A 99 2.30 -20.24 30.18
N PRO A 100 3.15 -19.71 31.09
CA PRO A 100 2.80 -18.54 31.89
C PRO A 100 2.60 -17.32 30.99
N MET A 101 1.43 -16.66 31.12
CA MET A 101 1.00 -15.51 30.31
C MET A 101 2.06 -14.40 30.24
N GLU A 102 2.78 -14.17 31.34
CA GLU A 102 3.77 -13.09 31.56
C GLU A 102 5.01 -13.11 30.65
N ASN A 103 5.19 -14.13 29.78
CA ASN A 103 6.27 -14.13 28.78
C ASN A 103 5.77 -13.97 27.35
N HIS A 104 4.46 -13.94 27.11
CA HIS A 104 3.92 -14.00 25.75
C HIS A 104 4.24 -12.71 24.98
N ARG A 105 4.10 -11.54 25.61
CA ARG A 105 4.37 -10.25 24.95
C ARG A 105 5.84 -10.12 24.55
N VAL A 106 6.75 -10.54 25.43
CA VAL A 106 8.19 -10.58 25.12
C VAL A 106 8.48 -11.53 23.95
N LEU A 107 7.89 -12.72 23.93
CA LEU A 107 8.05 -13.69 22.85
C LEU A 107 7.46 -13.18 21.52
N THR A 108 6.29 -12.56 21.56
CA THR A 108 5.67 -11.89 20.41
C THR A 108 6.57 -10.78 19.86
N MET A 109 7.18 -9.97 20.73
CA MET A 109 8.10 -8.92 20.30
C MET A 109 9.40 -9.47 19.69
N LEU A 110 9.94 -10.55 20.26
CA LEU A 110 11.10 -11.25 19.68
C LEU A 110 10.76 -11.79 18.28
N SER A 111 9.60 -12.43 18.12
CA SER A 111 9.17 -12.97 16.83
C SER A 111 8.89 -11.87 15.81
N ASN A 112 8.33 -10.73 16.23
CA ASN A 112 8.20 -9.55 15.38
C ASN A 112 9.56 -9.05 14.88
N TYR A 113 10.58 -9.05 15.74
CA TYR A 113 11.94 -8.66 15.35
C TYR A 113 12.56 -9.65 14.36
N GLU A 114 12.37 -10.95 14.57
CA GLU A 114 12.81 -11.99 13.62
C GLU A 114 12.14 -11.80 12.24
N GLN A 115 10.86 -11.46 12.22
CA GLN A 115 10.13 -11.15 10.99
C GLN A 115 10.67 -9.89 10.29
N LEU A 116 11.04 -8.86 11.06
CA LEU A 116 11.70 -7.67 10.55
C LEU A 116 13.03 -8.01 9.87
N GLU A 117 13.88 -8.79 10.54
CA GLU A 117 15.18 -9.22 10.01
C GLU A 117 15.02 -10.04 8.72
N SER A 118 14.08 -11.01 8.72
CA SER A 118 13.78 -11.81 7.53
C SER A 118 13.30 -10.95 6.36
N SER A 119 12.37 -10.03 6.63
CA SER A 119 11.81 -9.14 5.60
C SER A 119 12.88 -8.22 5.00
N TRP A 120 13.83 -7.74 5.82
CA TRP A 120 14.97 -6.97 5.32
C TRP A 120 15.90 -7.79 4.44
N LEU A 121 16.24 -9.03 4.85
CA LEU A 121 17.10 -9.90 4.05
C LEU A 121 16.47 -10.25 2.70
N GLU A 122 15.16 -10.50 2.67
CA GLU A 122 14.40 -10.70 1.44
C GLU A 122 14.40 -9.44 0.56
N ALA A 123 14.21 -8.26 1.14
CA ALA A 123 14.27 -6.99 0.42
C ALA A 123 15.67 -6.74 -0.18
N VAL A 124 16.75 -7.03 0.56
CA VAL A 124 18.12 -6.94 0.08
C VAL A 124 18.35 -7.89 -1.10
N ALA A 125 17.90 -9.15 -0.99
CA ALA A 125 18.03 -10.12 -2.07
C ALA A 125 17.24 -9.68 -3.32
N ALA A 126 16.02 -9.16 -3.15
CA ALA A 126 15.19 -8.67 -4.25
C ALA A 126 15.79 -7.41 -4.92
N SER A 127 16.29 -6.47 -4.10
CA SER A 127 16.99 -5.25 -4.55
C SER A 127 18.21 -5.61 -5.41
N GLN A 128 19.08 -6.52 -4.94
CA GLN A 128 20.26 -6.95 -5.69
C GLN A 128 19.89 -7.61 -7.03
N ALA A 129 18.82 -8.41 -7.03
CA ALA A 129 18.41 -9.14 -8.21
C ALA A 129 17.79 -8.23 -9.29
N MET A 130 17.27 -7.06 -8.91
CA MET A 130 16.72 -6.04 -9.80
C MET A 130 17.66 -4.85 -10.05
N ASN A 131 18.75 -4.74 -9.27
CA ASN A 131 19.66 -3.60 -9.26
C ASN A 131 18.94 -2.27 -8.95
N VAL A 132 18.12 -2.27 -7.90
CA VAL A 132 17.41 -1.09 -7.36
C VAL A 132 17.97 -0.74 -5.99
N ASP A 133 18.05 0.54 -5.66
CA ASP A 133 18.52 1.00 -4.35
C ASP A 133 17.54 0.61 -3.23
N LEU A 134 18.08 0.27 -2.06
CA LEU A 134 17.31 -0.01 -0.84
C LEU A 134 16.76 1.29 -0.23
N PRO A 135 15.63 1.23 0.51
CA PRO A 135 15.14 2.38 1.22
C PRO A 135 16.04 2.73 2.41
N ASP A 136 16.02 4.00 2.80
CA ASP A 136 16.64 4.48 4.03
C ASP A 136 15.81 4.00 5.24
N VAL A 137 16.39 3.07 6.00
CA VAL A 137 15.75 2.47 7.17
C VAL A 137 15.47 3.52 8.25
N ALA A 138 16.32 4.54 8.40
CA ALA A 138 16.10 5.58 9.41
C ALA A 138 14.85 6.42 9.07
N MET A 139 14.60 6.67 7.77
CA MET A 139 13.38 7.36 7.33
C MET A 139 12.13 6.50 7.54
N LEU A 140 12.22 5.19 7.33
CA LEU A 140 11.11 4.26 7.62
C LEU A 140 10.80 4.18 9.12
N ILE A 141 11.82 4.11 9.98
CA ILE A 141 11.66 4.16 11.44
C ILE A 141 10.97 5.46 11.85
N LEU A 142 11.44 6.60 11.34
CA LEU A 142 10.87 7.91 11.64
C LEU A 142 9.39 7.99 11.23
N GLU A 143 9.05 7.52 10.04
CA GLU A 143 7.66 7.50 9.57
C GLU A 143 6.78 6.59 10.44
N ALA A 144 7.26 5.38 10.79
CA ALA A 144 6.52 4.46 11.65
C ALA A 144 6.26 5.04 13.05
N GLN A 145 7.24 5.72 13.64
CA GLN A 145 7.09 6.42 14.92
C GLN A 145 6.11 7.59 14.84
N GLN A 146 6.09 8.33 13.73
CA GLN A 146 5.12 9.42 13.51
C GLN A 146 3.70 8.88 13.35
N LEU A 147 3.54 7.75 12.64
CA LEU A 147 2.24 7.11 12.44
C LEU A 147 1.60 6.72 13.78
N ARG A 148 2.39 6.26 14.75
CA ARG A 148 1.93 5.97 16.13
C ARG A 148 1.42 7.19 16.91
N GLN A 149 1.72 8.41 16.46
CA GLN A 149 1.25 9.64 17.13
C GLN A 149 -0.06 10.13 16.53
N SER A 150 -0.19 10.10 15.21
CA SER A 150 -1.47 10.28 14.52
C SER A 150 -1.34 9.95 13.03
N TRP A 151 -2.40 9.37 12.47
CA TRP A 151 -2.55 9.11 11.04
C TRP A 151 -3.07 10.32 10.25
N GLN A 152 -3.52 11.39 10.92
CA GLN A 152 -4.12 12.57 10.29
C GLN A 152 -3.10 13.67 9.95
N HIS A 153 -1.79 13.39 10.10
CA HIS A 153 -0.76 14.36 9.75
C HIS A 153 -0.70 14.55 8.24
N ASN A 154 -0.56 15.80 7.79
CA ASN A 154 -0.42 16.13 6.36
C ASN A 154 1.05 16.03 5.89
N SER A 155 1.79 15.06 6.42
CA SER A 155 3.19 14.82 6.08
C SER A 155 3.30 13.85 4.90
N PRO A 156 4.29 14.02 4.00
CA PRO A 156 4.52 13.06 2.93
C PRO A 156 4.96 11.71 3.51
N SER A 157 4.42 10.61 2.97
CA SER A 157 4.87 9.24 3.29
C SER A 157 6.16 8.90 2.53
N TYR A 158 7.22 8.57 3.26
CA TYR A 158 8.49 8.15 2.68
C TYR A 158 8.38 6.76 2.06
N LEU A 159 7.75 5.81 2.76
CA LEU A 159 7.45 4.47 2.27
C LEU A 159 6.72 4.53 0.93
N ARG A 160 5.65 5.33 0.85
CA ARG A 160 4.87 5.48 -0.37
C ARG A 160 5.70 6.07 -1.51
N HIS A 161 6.50 7.09 -1.23
CA HIS A 161 7.37 7.70 -2.23
C HIS A 161 8.36 6.68 -2.80
N TYR A 162 9.04 5.94 -1.92
CA TYR A 162 9.98 4.89 -2.31
C TYR A 162 9.30 3.81 -3.17
N LEU A 163 8.10 3.34 -2.78
CA LEU A 163 7.38 2.30 -3.51
C LEU A 163 6.83 2.78 -4.86
N ASN A 164 6.55 4.08 -5.01
CA ASN A 164 6.05 4.64 -6.26
C ASN A 164 7.16 4.94 -7.28
N ASP A 165 8.38 5.21 -6.83
CA ASP A 165 9.54 5.47 -7.69
C ASP A 165 10.08 4.20 -8.38
N GLY A 166 9.47 3.05 -8.09
CA GLY A 166 9.86 1.74 -8.59
C GLY A 166 9.67 1.49 -10.08
N ASP A 167 10.45 0.52 -10.59
CA ASP A 167 10.33 0.03 -11.95
C ASP A 167 9.23 -1.05 -12.07
N TRP A 168 8.03 -0.61 -12.43
CA TRP A 168 6.89 -1.48 -12.72
C TRP A 168 7.08 -2.37 -13.97
N GLY A 169 8.16 -2.17 -14.74
CA GLY A 169 8.52 -3.01 -15.88
C GLY A 169 8.84 -4.48 -15.50
N GLN A 170 9.16 -4.74 -14.23
CA GLN A 170 9.30 -6.08 -13.65
C GLN A 170 8.29 -6.28 -12.51
N ALA A 171 7.00 -6.03 -12.78
CA ALA A 171 5.92 -5.99 -11.79
C ALA A 171 5.94 -7.14 -10.76
N GLU A 172 6.24 -8.37 -11.16
CA GLU A 172 6.25 -9.51 -10.21
C GLU A 172 7.42 -9.45 -9.22
N ARG A 173 8.61 -9.05 -9.67
CA ARG A 173 9.80 -8.91 -8.81
C ARG A 173 9.72 -7.64 -7.97
N TRP A 174 9.17 -6.57 -8.53
CA TRP A 174 8.88 -5.34 -7.81
C TRP A 174 7.86 -5.58 -6.69
N SER A 175 6.80 -6.33 -6.99
CA SER A 175 5.77 -6.72 -6.01
C SER A 175 6.37 -7.48 -4.83
N ALA A 176 7.30 -8.41 -5.09
CA ALA A 176 7.99 -9.12 -4.02
C ALA A 176 8.83 -8.18 -3.12
N LEU A 177 9.61 -7.27 -3.72
CA LEU A 177 10.36 -6.26 -2.95
C LEU A 177 9.41 -5.35 -2.15
N ALA A 178 8.35 -4.87 -2.78
CA ALA A 178 7.35 -4.01 -2.14
C ALA A 178 6.69 -4.71 -0.95
N ALA A 179 6.36 -6.00 -1.09
CA ALA A 179 5.82 -6.82 -0.01
C ALA A 179 6.80 -6.98 1.15
N SER A 180 8.08 -7.27 0.88
CA SER A 180 9.11 -7.38 1.92
C SER A 180 9.35 -6.03 2.64
N ILE A 181 9.38 -4.91 1.91
CA ILE A 181 9.53 -3.58 2.51
C ILE A 181 8.29 -3.21 3.34
N PHE A 182 7.08 -3.55 2.87
CA PHE A 182 5.85 -3.30 3.62
C PHE A 182 5.78 -4.16 4.89
N ALA A 183 6.20 -5.43 4.83
CA ALA A 183 6.31 -6.31 5.99
C ALA A 183 7.32 -5.76 7.01
N MET A 184 8.48 -5.30 6.55
CA MET A 184 9.46 -4.63 7.40
C MET A 184 8.89 -3.37 8.05
N PHE A 185 8.19 -2.50 7.29
CA PHE A 185 7.57 -1.30 7.84
C PHE A 185 6.48 -1.62 8.87
N THR A 186 5.71 -2.68 8.64
CA THR A 186 4.70 -3.17 9.59
C THR A 186 5.37 -3.64 10.89
N ALA A 187 6.48 -4.38 10.80
CA ALA A 187 7.24 -4.81 11.97
C ALA A 187 7.88 -3.63 12.73
N LEU A 188 8.39 -2.62 12.02
CA LEU A 188 8.85 -1.35 12.60
C LEU A 188 7.72 -0.62 13.34
N TYR A 189 6.53 -0.59 12.74
CA TYR A 189 5.35 -0.02 13.37
C TYR A 189 4.93 -0.80 14.63
N LEU A 190 5.15 -2.12 14.73
CA LEU A 190 4.80 -2.91 15.92
C LEU A 190 5.76 -2.75 17.11
N MET A 191 6.99 -2.27 16.88
CA MET A 191 8.00 -2.14 17.93
C MET A 191 7.79 -0.92 18.85
N PRO A 192 8.18 -1.01 20.13
CA PRO A 192 8.30 0.13 21.02
C PRO A 192 9.29 1.16 20.46
N ASN A 193 9.04 2.44 20.73
CA ASN A 193 9.90 3.52 20.25
C ASN A 193 11.34 3.39 20.77
N GLU A 194 11.51 2.91 22.00
CA GLU A 194 12.82 2.69 22.61
C GLU A 194 13.64 1.67 21.83
N LEU A 195 13.01 0.57 21.40
CA LEU A 195 13.66 -0.46 20.58
C LEU A 195 13.98 0.08 19.19
N SER A 196 13.03 0.79 18.57
CA SER A 196 13.23 1.44 17.26
C SER A 196 14.38 2.45 17.29
N ASP A 197 14.55 3.20 18.39
CA ASP A 197 15.65 4.16 18.56
C ASP A 197 17.02 3.47 18.69
N GLU A 198 17.09 2.34 19.39
CA GLU A 198 18.30 1.49 19.47
C GLU A 198 18.67 0.93 18.08
N VAL A 199 17.69 0.38 17.36
CA VAL A 199 17.87 -0.14 16.00
C VAL A 199 18.35 0.97 15.06
N CYS A 200 17.74 2.16 15.12
CA CYS A 200 18.14 3.31 14.31
C CYS A 200 19.58 3.74 14.59
N ARG A 201 19.96 3.81 15.87
CA ARG A 201 21.33 4.16 16.27
C ARG A 201 22.34 3.15 15.74
N TYR A 202 22.08 1.86 15.95
CA TYR A 202 22.96 0.80 15.47
C TYR A 202 23.09 0.81 13.95
N TYR A 203 21.98 1.00 13.22
CA TYR A 203 21.97 1.09 11.77
C TYR A 203 22.79 2.27 11.26
N ASN A 204 22.66 3.45 11.88
CA ASN A 204 23.43 4.63 11.50
C ASN A 204 24.94 4.47 11.74
N GLU A 205 25.34 3.69 12.76
CA GLU A 205 26.75 3.45 13.09
C GLU A 205 27.38 2.35 12.21
N ASN A 206 26.64 1.28 11.91
CA ASN A 206 27.17 0.07 11.27
C ASN A 206 26.75 -0.11 9.80
N GLY A 207 25.70 0.59 9.35
CA GLY A 207 25.12 0.46 8.01
C GLY A 207 24.36 -0.85 7.77
N VAL A 208 24.09 -1.62 8.82
CA VAL A 208 23.39 -2.91 8.78
C VAL A 208 22.40 -3.00 9.93
N LEU A 209 21.34 -3.79 9.76
CA LEU A 209 20.41 -4.05 10.86
C LEU A 209 21.08 -4.91 11.95
N PRO A 210 20.71 -4.69 13.23
CA PRO A 210 21.20 -5.52 14.33
C PRO A 210 20.66 -6.95 14.20
N SER A 211 21.44 -7.92 14.69
CA SER A 211 21.00 -9.31 14.72
C SER A 211 19.90 -9.54 15.75
N THR A 212 19.12 -10.62 15.59
CA THR A 212 18.14 -11.06 16.61
C THR A 212 18.76 -11.27 17.99
N ASP A 213 20.02 -11.69 18.09
CA ASP A 213 20.71 -11.84 19.38
C ASP A 213 20.97 -10.50 20.07
N ASP A 214 21.30 -9.45 19.31
CA ASP A 214 21.52 -8.10 19.84
C ASP A 214 20.20 -7.49 20.33
N SER A 215 19.13 -7.65 19.55
CA SER A 215 17.82 -7.08 19.87
C SER A 215 17.20 -7.68 21.13
N ARG A 216 17.49 -8.96 21.42
CA ARG A 216 17.06 -9.62 22.66
C ARG A 216 17.55 -8.91 23.92
N SER A 217 18.68 -8.22 23.85
CA SER A 217 19.22 -7.44 24.98
C SER A 217 18.55 -6.07 25.14
N TRP A 218 17.88 -5.57 24.10
CA TRP A 218 17.24 -4.25 24.06
C TRP A 218 15.73 -4.29 24.26
N ILE A 219 15.09 -5.43 23.97
CA ILE A 219 13.66 -5.62 24.20
C ILE A 219 13.37 -5.42 25.69
N PRO A 220 12.44 -4.51 26.07
CA PRO A 220 12.05 -4.34 27.44
C PRO A 220 11.53 -5.66 28.01
N LEU A 221 12.10 -6.11 29.13
CA LEU A 221 11.57 -7.22 29.91
C LEU A 221 10.40 -6.78 30.82
N ASP A 222 10.01 -5.50 30.74
CA ASP A 222 8.92 -4.92 31.49
C ASP A 222 7.60 -5.13 30.73
N GLU A 223 6.78 -6.04 31.23
CA GLU A 223 5.51 -6.44 30.64
C GLU A 223 4.51 -5.27 30.57
N ASP A 224 4.54 -4.35 31.54
CA ASP A 224 3.64 -3.18 31.57
C ASP A 224 3.94 -2.23 30.39
N LEU A 225 5.23 -2.10 30.02
CA LEU A 225 5.63 -1.29 28.86
C LEU A 225 5.21 -1.95 27.55
N LEU A 226 5.31 -3.28 27.46
CA LEU A 226 4.88 -4.02 26.28
C LEU A 226 3.35 -4.01 26.12
N GLU A 227 2.62 -4.12 27.22
CA GLU A 227 1.16 -3.96 27.22
C GLU A 227 0.76 -2.54 26.75
N LEU A 228 1.43 -1.51 27.27
CA LEU A 228 1.19 -0.14 26.83
C LEU A 228 1.52 0.05 25.33
N ASN A 229 2.60 -0.57 24.85
CA ASN A 229 2.96 -0.55 23.43
C ASN A 229 1.86 -1.19 22.57
N GLU A 230 1.31 -2.33 22.99
CA GLU A 230 0.24 -3.01 22.28
C GLU A 230 -1.07 -2.21 22.25
N MET A 231 -1.45 -1.61 23.38
CA MET A 231 -2.64 -0.76 23.45
C MET A 231 -2.57 0.38 22.44
N ARG A 232 -1.38 0.99 22.28
CA ARG A 232 -1.13 2.09 21.34
C ARG A 232 -1.18 1.71 19.86
N ILE A 233 -1.17 0.42 19.52
CA ILE A 233 -1.30 -0.02 18.13
C ILE A 233 -2.73 0.20 17.62
N TYR A 234 -3.71 0.15 18.54
CA TYR A 234 -5.15 0.25 18.24
C TYR A 234 -5.74 1.66 18.45
N GLU A 235 -4.94 2.61 18.96
CA GLU A 235 -5.34 4.01 19.19
C GLU A 235 -5.12 4.88 17.95
#